data_AF-A0A160M7L9-F1
#
_entry.id   AF-A0A160M7L9-F1
#
_cell.length_a   1.000
_cell.length_b   1.000
_cell.length_c   1.000
_cell.angle_alpha   90.00
_cell.angle_beta   90.00
_cell.angle_gamma   90.00
#
_symmetry.space_group_name_H-M   'P 1'
#
loop_
_entity.id
_entity.type
_entity.pdbx_description
1 polymer ?
#
loop_
_entity_poly.entity_id
_entity_poly.type
_entity_poly.pdbx_seq_one_letter_code
_entity_poly.pdbx_strand_id
1 'polypeptide(L)' 'MGRTVTFSFSSARYEGAKATETFTFEKLGLEASLDDMALEKELDEIFHAWVWDKLNISYSIVTAKEKDRL' A
#
# COMPACT_ATOMS: atom_id res chain seq x y z
N MET A 1 3.57 12.42 -24.74
CA MET A 1 4.17 11.86 -23.51
C MET A 1 3.05 11.73 -22.50
N GLY A 2 2.76 10.51 -22.03
CA GLY A 2 1.64 10.27 -21.09
C GLY A 2 1.96 10.74 -19.67
N ARG A 3 0.93 11.02 -18.87
CA ARG A 3 1.07 11.30 -17.44
C ARG A 3 1.51 10.05 -16.70
N THR A 4 2.41 10.21 -15.73
CA THR A 4 2.90 9.13 -14.88
C THR A 4 2.73 9.51 -13.41
N VAL A 5 2.58 8.50 -12.56
CA VAL A 5 2.51 8.64 -11.12
C VAL A 5 3.49 7.66 -10.48
N THR A 6 4.14 8.09 -9.41
CA THR A 6 5.04 7.23 -8.64
C THR A 6 4.46 7.05 -7.25
N PHE A 7 4.21 5.79 -6.88
CA PHE A 7 3.82 5.43 -5.54
C PHE A 7 5.05 5.00 -4.76
N SER A 8 5.18 5.49 -3.53
CA SER A 8 6.26 5.11 -2.65
C SER A 8 5.78 5.10 -1.21
N PHE A 9 6.11 4.04 -0.47
CA PHE A 9 5.97 4.03 0.98
C PHE A 9 7.29 3.60 1.63
N SER A 10 7.52 4.11 2.83
CA SER A 10 8.59 3.65 3.69
C SER A 10 8.14 3.72 5.14
N SER A 11 8.49 2.72 5.93
CA SER A 11 8.24 2.74 7.37
C SER A 11 9.46 3.27 8.10
N ALA A 12 9.27 4.25 8.98
CA ALA A 12 10.30 4.69 9.91
C ALA A 12 10.55 3.68 11.05
N ARG A 13 9.62 2.75 11.28
CA ARG A 13 9.64 1.82 12.43
C ARG A 13 10.04 0.40 12.08
N TYR A 14 9.81 -0.02 10.84
CA TYR A 14 10.06 -1.39 10.41
C TYR A 14 11.11 -1.40 9.30
N GLU A 15 12.31 -1.88 9.64
CA GLU A 15 13.38 -2.06 8.66
C GLU A 15 12.93 -3.01 7.54
N GLY A 16 13.24 -2.63 6.31
CA GLY A 16 12.85 -3.40 5.12
C GLY A 16 11.44 -3.11 4.59
N ALA A 17 10.57 -2.43 5.34
CA ALA A 17 9.23 -2.05 4.88
C ALA A 17 9.29 -0.78 4.00
N LYS A 18 9.72 -0.95 2.75
CA LYS A 18 9.72 0.09 1.72
C LYS A 18 9.33 -0.48 0.36
N ALA A 19 8.61 0.29 -0.43
CA ALA A 19 8.38 0.01 -1.85
C ALA A 19 8.30 1.30 -2.64
N THR A 20 8.70 1.25 -3.91
CA THR A 20 8.53 2.35 -4.86
C THR A 20 8.25 1.76 -6.22
N GLU A 21 7.20 2.25 -6.87
CA GLU A 21 6.78 1.77 -8.17
C GLU A 21 6.15 2.90 -8.98
N THR A 22 6.49 2.97 -10.27
CA THR A 22 6.02 4.03 -11.18
C THR A 22 5.06 3.44 -12.19
N PHE A 23 3.94 4.12 -12.39
CA PHE A 23 2.86 3.71 -13.27
C PHE A 23 2.53 4.83 -14.28
N THR A 24 2.10 4.43 -15.47
CA THR A 24 1.42 5.33 -16.40
C THR A 24 -0.06 5.39 -16.06
N PHE A 25 -0.73 6.51 -16.37
CA PHE A 25 -2.17 6.64 -16.12
C PHE A 25 -2.97 5.55 -16.87
N GLU A 26 -2.55 5.22 -18.09
CA GLU A 26 -3.13 4.13 -18.89
C GLU A 26 -3.07 2.77 -18.18
N LYS A 27 -1.95 2.47 -17.48
CA LYS A 27 -1.78 1.20 -16.75
C LYS A 27 -2.65 1.14 -15.49
N LEU A 28 -3.00 2.30 -14.93
CA LEU A 28 -3.92 2.43 -13.81
C LEU A 28 -5.39 2.50 -14.23
N GLY A 29 -5.68 2.52 -15.53
CA GLY A 29 -7.05 2.70 -16.03
C GLY A 29 -7.62 4.10 -15.83
N LEU A 30 -6.76 5.09 -15.54
CA LEU A 30 -7.18 6.47 -15.28
C LEU A 30 -7.48 7.19 -16.60
N GLU A 31 -8.63 7.84 -16.66
CA GLU A 31 -9.00 8.68 -17.80
C GLU A 31 -8.17 9.97 -17.80
N ALA A 32 -7.60 10.32 -18.96
CA ALA A 32 -6.79 11.53 -19.10
C ALA A 32 -7.59 12.84 -18.91
N SER A 33 -8.93 12.76 -18.98
CA SER A 33 -9.90 13.85 -18.85
C SER A 33 -10.44 14.05 -17.43
N LEU A 34 -9.99 13.27 -16.44
CA LEU A 34 -10.43 13.43 -15.06
C LEU A 34 -10.06 14.82 -14.52
N ASP A 35 -11.02 15.44 -13.83
CA ASP A 35 -10.80 16.64 -13.03
C ASP A 35 -9.82 16.36 -11.88
N ASP A 36 -9.10 17.38 -11.41
CA ASP A 36 -8.03 17.23 -10.42
C ASP A 36 -8.53 16.58 -9.12
N MET A 37 -9.74 16.92 -8.64
CA MET A 37 -10.30 16.29 -7.43
C MET A 37 -10.67 14.82 -7.64
N ALA A 38 -11.20 14.49 -8.83
CA ALA A 38 -11.56 13.11 -9.16
C ALA A 38 -10.30 12.26 -9.32
N LEU A 39 -9.27 12.82 -9.96
CA LEU A 39 -7.97 12.18 -10.11
C LEU A 39 -7.31 11.90 -8.75
N GLU A 40 -7.33 12.85 -7.83
CA GLU A 40 -6.75 12.66 -6.48
C GLU A 40 -7.47 11.53 -5.74
N LYS A 41 -8.80 11.48 -5.80
CA LYS A 41 -9.59 10.41 -5.17
C LYS A 41 -9.27 9.03 -5.75
N GLU A 42 -9.24 8.91 -7.08
CA GLU A 42 -8.92 7.62 -7.72
C GLU A 42 -7.48 7.18 -7.40
N LEU A 43 -6.52 8.11 -7.44
CA LEU A 43 -5.13 7.81 -7.09
C LEU A 43 -5.00 7.37 -5.61
N ASP A 44 -5.77 7.96 -4.70
CA ASP A 44 -5.75 7.58 -3.28
C ASP A 44 -6.32 6.16 -3.07
N GLU A 45 -7.41 5.80 -3.75
CA GLU A 45 -7.98 4.45 -3.71
C GLU A 45 -7.00 3.40 -4.27
N ILE A 46 -6.38 3.70 -5.42
CA ILE A 46 -5.37 2.84 -6.04
C ILE A 46 -4.12 2.72 -5.16
N PHE A 47 -3.67 3.82 -4.57
CA PHE A 47 -2.51 3.84 -3.69
C PHE A 47 -2.75 2.98 -2.44
N HIS A 48 -3.91 3.11 -1.80
CA HIS A 48 -4.28 2.26 -0.67
C HIS A 48 -4.28 0.77 -1.04
N ALA A 49 -4.90 0.40 -2.16
CA ALA A 49 -4.90 -0.97 -2.63
C ALA A 49 -3.47 -1.50 -2.91
N TRP A 50 -2.62 -0.69 -3.55
CA TRP A 50 -1.22 -1.03 -3.81
C TRP A 50 -0.42 -1.22 -2.52
N VAL A 51 -0.61 -0.37 -1.51
CA VAL A 51 0.05 -0.53 -0.20
C VAL A 51 -0.36 -1.83 0.47
N TRP A 52 -1.66 -2.16 0.48
CA TRP A 52 -2.16 -3.39 1.09
C TRP A 52 -1.68 -4.65 0.35
N ASP A 53 -1.52 -4.60 -0.98
CA ASP A 53 -0.94 -5.71 -1.76
C ASP A 53 0.53 -5.97 -1.40
N LYS A 54 1.31 -4.92 -1.11
CA LYS A 54 2.72 -5.06 -0.69
C LYS A 54 2.88 -5.48 0.78
N LEU A 55 1.90 -5.19 1.63
CA LEU A 55 1.96 -5.48 3.07
C LEU A 55 1.32 -6.83 3.40
N ASN A 56 2.13 -7.87 3.57
CA ASN A 56 1.67 -9.15 4.11
C ASN A 56 1.64 -9.10 5.65
N ILE A 57 0.51 -8.68 6.23
CA ILE A 57 0.34 -8.56 7.67
C ILE A 57 -0.25 -9.86 8.23
N SER A 58 0.52 -10.55 9.05
CA SER A 58 0.04 -11.67 9.87
C SER A 58 0.46 -11.44 11.32
N TYR A 59 -0.35 -11.90 12.27
CA TYR A 59 0.01 -11.85 13.69
C TYR A 59 -0.28 -13.21 14.33
N SER A 60 0.54 -13.59 15.31
CA SER A 60 0.28 -14.73 16.17
C SER A 60 0.45 -14.28 17.62
N ILE A 61 -0.43 -14.76 18.49
CA ILE A 61 -0.35 -14.50 19.93
C ILE A 61 0.10 -15.81 20.57
N VAL A 62 1.27 -15.81 21.20
CA VAL A 62 1.76 -16.97 21.97
C VAL A 62 1.49 -16.71 23.44
N THR A 63 0.54 -17.45 24.03
CA THR A 63 0.34 -17.48 25.48
C THR A 63 0.91 -18.77 26.06
N ALA A 64 1.85 -18.64 27.00
CA ALA A 64 2.31 -19.78 27.79
C ALA A 64 1.21 -20.14 28.80
N LYS A 65 0.62 -21.35 28.70
CA LYS A 65 -0.09 -21.93 29.84
C LYS A 65 0.96 -22.27 30.89
N GLU A 66 0.96 -21.54 32.01
CA GLU A 66 1.60 -22.03 33.22
C GLU A 66 0.99 -23.40 33.53
N LYS A 67 1.83 -24.44 33.49
CA LYS A 67 1.46 -25.74 34.05
C LYS A 67 1.38 -25.52 35.55
N ASP A 68 0.15 -25.43 36.08
CA ASP A 68 -0.10 -25.68 37.49
C ASP A 68 0.56 -27.01 37.85
N ARG A 69 1.68 -26.91 38.60
CA ARG A 69 2.29 -28.05 39.28
C ARG A 69 1.41 -28.30 40.51
N LEU A 70 0.48 -29.25 40.38
CA LEU A 70 -0.13 -29.97 41.50
C LEU A 70 0.75 -31.17 41.86
#